data_AF-A0A959UZ88-F1
#
_entry.id   AF-A0A959UZ88-F1
#
_cell.length_a   1.000
_cell.length_b   1.000
_cell.length_c   1.000
_cell.angle_alpha   90.00
_cell.angle_beta   90.00
_cell.angle_gamma   90.00
#
_symmetry.space_group_name_H-M   'P 1'
#
loop_
_entity.id
_entity.type
_entity.pdbx_description
1 polymer ?
#
loop_
_entity_poly.entity_id
_entity_poly.type
_entity_poly.pdbx_seq_one_letter_code
_entity_poly.pdbx_strand_id
1 'polypeptide(L)' 'EVKVQVDAMIEARKQANKLEDSREKAIAYCDEVKPFLDRIRYHSDKLELLVDDGLWPLPKMREVLFTR' A
#
# COMPACT_ATOMS: atom_id res chain seq x y z
N GLU A 1 -7.74 -8.23 -7.81
CA GLU A 1 -7.07 -6.96 -8.17
C GLU A 1 -5.99 -6.56 -7.18
N VAL A 2 -6.28 -6.49 -5.87
CA VAL A 2 -5.28 -6.15 -4.83
C VAL A 2 -4.01 -7.00 -4.93
N LYS A 3 -4.15 -8.34 -5.03
CA LYS A 3 -3.00 -9.25 -5.10
C LYS A 3 -2.06 -8.94 -6.29
N VAL A 4 -2.62 -8.65 -7.46
CA VAL A 4 -1.84 -8.30 -8.65
C VAL A 4 -1.07 -7.00 -8.46
N GLN A 5 -1.68 -6.01 -7.82
CA GLN A 5 -1.02 -4.73 -7.53
C GLN A 5 0.09 -4.89 -6.48
N VAL A 6 -0.12 -5.75 -5.48
CA VAL A 6 0.91 -6.09 -4.48
C VAL A 6 2.08 -6.80 -5.14
N ASP A 7 1.82 -7.80 -6.00
CA ASP A 7 2.87 -8.52 -6.72
C ASP A 7 3.68 -7.58 -7.63
N ALA A 8 3.00 -6.67 -8.36
CA ALA A 8 3.66 -5.65 -9.17
C ALA A 8 4.49 -4.66 -8.35
N MET A 9 3.98 -4.22 -7.19
CA MET A 9 4.71 -3.36 -6.26
C MET A 9 5.97 -4.06 -5.72
N ILE A 10 5.89 -5.36 -5.42
CA ILE A 10 7.04 -6.15 -4.94
C ILE A 10 8.13 -6.19 -6.01
N GLU A 11 7.78 -6.38 -7.28
CA GLU A 11 8.76 -6.36 -8.37
C GLU A 11 9.39 -4.97 -8.56
N ALA A 12 8.59 -3.89 -8.55
CA ALA A 12 9.11 -2.53 -8.60
C ALA A 12 10.08 -2.25 -7.43
N ARG A 13 9.71 -2.67 -6.22
CA ARG A 13 10.56 -2.55 -5.02
C ARG A 13 11.86 -3.34 -5.15
N LYS A 14 11.83 -4.53 -5.74
CA LYS A 14 13.04 -5.32 -6.01
C LYS A 14 13.97 -4.59 -6.97
N GLN A 15 13.45 -3.94 -8.01
CA GLN A 15 14.28 -3.15 -8.93
C GLN A 15 14.86 -1.92 -8.24
N ALA A 16 14.03 -1.16 -7.51
CA ALA A 16 14.49 0.02 -6.76
C ALA A 16 15.57 -0.34 -5.72
N ASN A 17 15.49 -1.51 -5.08
CA ASN A 17 16.48 -1.94 -4.10
C ASN A 17 17.84 -2.35 -4.70
N LYS A 18 17.91 -2.66 -5.99
CA LYS A 18 19.18 -2.97 -6.68
C LYS A 18 20.01 -1.72 -6.97
N LEU A 19 19.40 -0.53 -6.90
CA LEU A 19 20.12 0.73 -7.06
C LEU A 19 21.10 0.90 -5.90
N GLU A 20 22.38 1.13 -6.21
CA GLU A 20 23.42 1.35 -5.19
C GLU A 20 23.38 2.79 -4.68
N ASP A 21 23.07 3.75 -5.55
CA ASP A 21 22.94 5.14 -5.17
C ASP A 21 21.65 5.42 -4.38
N SER A 22 21.83 6.09 -3.25
CA SER A 22 20.75 6.45 -2.33
C SER A 22 19.75 7.43 -2.93
N ARG A 23 20.20 8.35 -3.79
CA ARG A 23 19.34 9.35 -4.41
C ARG A 23 18.48 8.73 -5.50
N GLU A 24 19.07 7.93 -6.38
CA GLU A 24 18.33 7.19 -7.40
C GLU A 24 17.31 6.22 -6.76
N LYS A 25 17.70 5.55 -5.68
CA LYS A 25 16.78 4.69 -4.91
C LYS A 25 15.59 5.48 -4.37
N ALA A 26 15.82 6.66 -3.78
CA ALA A 26 14.73 7.48 -3.25
C ALA A 26 13.76 7.92 -4.36
N ILE A 27 14.28 8.30 -5.53
CA ILE A 27 13.47 8.68 -6.70
C ILE A 27 12.64 7.48 -7.18
N ALA A 28 13.28 6.31 -7.37
CA ALA A 28 12.59 5.09 -7.80
C ALA A 28 11.48 4.67 -6.82
N TYR A 29 11.70 4.80 -5.50
CA TYR A 29 10.65 4.55 -4.53
C TYR A 29 9.49 5.56 -4.62
N CYS A 30 9.79 6.83 -4.88
CA CYS A 30 8.79 7.88 -4.97
C CYS A 30 7.94 7.76 -6.25
N ASP A 31 8.56 7.41 -7.37
CA ASP A 31 7.89 7.40 -8.67
C ASP A 31 7.31 6.03 -9.03
N GLU A 32 8.00 4.94 -8.67
CA GLU A 32 7.57 3.59 -9.04
C GLU A 32 6.83 2.87 -7.92
N VAL A 33 7.27 2.95 -6.66
CA VAL A 33 6.66 2.18 -5.56
C VAL A 33 5.46 2.90 -4.93
N LYS A 34 5.57 4.21 -4.69
CA LYS A 34 4.53 5.02 -4.05
C LYS A 34 3.16 4.94 -4.73
N PRO A 35 3.03 5.00 -6.08
CA PRO A 35 1.72 4.96 -6.71
C PRO A 35 0.95 3.65 -6.48
N PHE A 36 1.64 2.53 -6.23
CA PHE A 36 0.97 1.27 -5.91
C PHE A 36 0.32 1.29 -4.53
N LEU A 37 0.91 1.98 -3.56
CA LEU A 37 0.34 2.12 -2.21
C LEU A 37 -1.05 2.78 -2.26
N ASP A 38 -1.20 3.84 -3.06
CA ASP A 38 -2.48 4.54 -3.20
C ASP A 38 -3.55 3.66 -3.86
N ARG A 39 -3.17 2.88 -4.88
CA ARG A 39 -4.10 1.96 -5.55
C ARG A 39 -4.52 0.81 -4.63
N ILE A 40 -3.56 0.18 -3.94
CA ILE A 40 -3.83 -0.91 -2.99
C ILE A 40 -4.74 -0.40 -1.87
N ARG A 41 -4.45 0.79 -1.34
CA ARG A 41 -5.27 1.45 -0.32
C ARG A 41 -6.70 1.67 -0.81
N TYR A 42 -6.89 2.22 -2.00
CA TYR A 42 -8.23 2.44 -2.56
C TYR A 42 -9.08 1.15 -2.62
N HIS A 43 -8.47 0.05 -3.03
CA HIS A 43 -9.17 -1.24 -3.04
C HIS A 43 -9.39 -1.81 -1.63
N SER A 44 -8.44 -1.61 -0.70
CA SER A 44 -8.57 -2.01 0.71
C SER A 44 -9.68 -1.24 1.43
N ASP A 45 -9.73 0.08 1.28
CA ASP A 45 -10.74 0.95 1.89
C ASP A 45 -12.14 0.58 1.38
N LYS A 46 -12.28 0.18 0.11
CA LYS A 46 -13.53 -0.38 -0.43
C LYS A 46 -13.93 -1.70 0.23
N LEU A 47 -12.97 -2.58 0.48
CA LEU A 47 -13.23 -3.85 1.17
C LEU A 47 -13.64 -3.60 2.63
N GLU A 48 -13.00 -2.65 3.31
CA GLU A 48 -13.35 -2.25 4.69
C GLU A 48 -14.81 -1.75 4.82
N LEU A 49 -15.36 -1.13 3.77
CA LEU A 49 -16.76 -0.69 3.71
C LEU A 49 -17.76 -1.82 3.46
N LEU A 50 -17.34 -2.88 2.75
CA LEU A 50 -18.19 -4.01 2.36
C LEU A 50 -18.13 -5.16 3.37
N VAL A 51 -17.00 -5.31 4.07
CA VAL A 51 -16.76 -6.37 5.03
C VAL A 51 -17.27 -5.94 6.42
N ASP A 52 -17.98 -6.87 7.07
CA ASP A 52 -18.51 -6.70 8.42
C ASP A 52 -17.39 -6.38 9.43
N ASP A 53 -17.67 -5.47 10.37
CA ASP A 53 -16.72 -4.95 11.36
C ASP A 53 -16.10 -6.09 12.19
N GLY A 54 -16.85 -7.17 12.48
CA GLY A 54 -16.36 -8.32 13.25
C GLY A 54 -15.38 -9.25 12.51
N LEU A 55 -15.29 -9.15 11.18
CA LEU A 55 -14.39 -9.96 10.36
C LEU A 55 -13.12 -9.20 9.94
N TRP A 56 -13.08 -7.88 10.15
CA TRP A 56 -11.97 -7.04 9.76
C TRP A 56 -10.88 -7.04 10.85
N PRO A 57 -9.67 -7.56 10.58
CA PRO A 57 -8.67 -7.81 11.62
C PRO A 57 -7.88 -6.56 12.07
N LEU A 58 -8.06 -5.42 11.38
CA LEU A 58 -7.32 -4.18 11.66
C LEU A 58 -8.28 -3.11 12.22
N PRO A 59 -7.82 -2.21 13.11
CA PRO A 59 -8.63 -1.06 13.49
C PRO A 59 -9.00 -0.24 12.26
N LYS A 60 -10.27 0.16 12.16
CA LYS A 60 -10.75 0.98 11.05
C LYS A 60 -10.07 2.35 11.09
N MET A 61 -9.81 2.95 9.93
CA MET A 61 -9.12 4.26 9.87
C MET A 61 -9.85 5.32 10.71
N ARG A 62 -11.17 5.20 10.81
CA ARG A 62 -12.06 6.01 11.64
C ARG A 62 -11.73 5.91 13.14
N GLU A 63 -11.48 4.70 13.61
CA GLU A 63 -11.19 4.39 15.02
C GLU A 63 -9.78 4.86 15.40
N VAL A 64 -8.83 4.78 14.47
CA VAL A 64 -7.48 5.31 14.66
C VAL A 64 -7.50 6.85 14.76
N LEU A 65 -8.29 7.51 13.92
CA LEU A 65 -8.39 8.99 13.90
C LEU A 65 -9.22 9.55 15.07
N PHE A 66 -10.17 8.78 15.59
CA PHE A 66 -11.03 9.16 16.69
C PHE A 66 -10.96 8.12 17.81
N THR A 67 -9.78 7.98 18.41
CA THR A 67 -9.63 7.30 19.70
C THR A 67 -10.16 8.24 20.78
N ARG A 68 -11.44 8.13 21.11
CA ARG A 68 -12.04 8.81 22.26
C ARG A 68 -13.07 7.93 22.96
#